data_AF-A0A7M7LJC1-F1
#
_entry.id   AF-A0A7M7LJC1-F1
#
_cell.length_a   1.000
_cell.length_b   1.000
_cell.length_c   1.000
_cell.angle_alpha   90.00
_cell.angle_beta   90.00
_cell.angle_gamma   90.00
#
_symmetry.space_group_name_H-M   'P 1'
#
loop_
_entity.id
_entity.type
_entity.pdbx_description
1 polymer ?
#
loop_
_entity_poly.entity_id
_entity_poly.type
_entity_poly.pdbx_seq_one_letter_code
_entity_poly.pdbx_strand_id
1 'polypeptide(L)'
;MAPIHIKSPRVQTRYQSRRGDERVSLSKIPSSPRVRGLADDSALSDRTRHEVRVYTHTHTRSASGAFIRVRGEQHRDLRRLAEGENDLRRALRASDVISPAERAREMAVSVFSFLLLAIVLLQNCGDATAQNNQKKTWNDLFNSTSCARPPYTCPYPQIQFFLYTRETQQNPHQLDVLKKSSLTNSHFDPKNPTKIIIHGFGGGRNLAPSTDLRKAYFTRGDYNIIIVDYGSLVREPCLSQIQWGPDFCSRCIAQLVRYLRDHPRGTRVESIHVLGYSVGAHIAGLIANYLPDDKLGRITGLDPTIFFYMNGNRSRDLDETDAHFVDVIHTGAGILGQWGPNGHADFYVNGGSSQPGCATASLLQTLSCDHTKVTPYYIESITTKVGFWAAPCANLFSYLIGWCNPSEDEYVPMGEDTPHTARGIFYLSTNAHKPYARGLPVRKQPQTNPKRSSYRQY
;
A
#
# COMPACT_ATOMS: atom_id res chain seq x y z
N MET A 1 16.04 54.42 47.16
CA MET A 1 17.43 54.40 46.66
C MET A 1 17.44 53.63 45.35
N ALA A 2 18.00 54.25 44.32
CA ALA A 2 17.94 53.89 42.91
C ALA A 2 19.01 52.83 42.51
N PRO A 3 18.94 52.26 41.29
CA PRO A 3 19.66 51.07 40.82
C PRO A 3 20.91 51.40 39.99
N ILE A 4 21.73 50.40 39.62
CA ILE A 4 22.81 50.57 38.63
C ILE A 4 22.64 49.63 37.43
N HIS A 5 22.53 50.28 36.27
CA HIS A 5 22.55 49.82 34.89
C HIS A 5 23.99 49.64 34.37
N ILE A 6 24.21 48.65 33.48
CA ILE A 6 25.20 48.71 32.37
C ILE A 6 24.60 47.92 31.18
N LYS A 7 23.93 48.56 30.22
CA LYS A 7 24.37 49.03 28.88
C LYS A 7 24.78 47.96 27.84
N SER A 8 23.96 47.91 26.77
CA SER A 8 24.19 47.31 25.44
C SER A 8 25.17 48.17 24.60
N PRO A 9 25.63 47.65 23.45
CA PRO A 9 25.21 48.33 22.22
C PRO A 9 24.68 47.40 21.11
N ARG A 10 23.62 47.88 20.46
CA ARG A 10 23.09 47.45 19.16
C ARG A 10 24.04 47.93 18.06
N VAL A 11 24.23 47.09 17.05
CA VAL A 11 24.64 47.54 15.70
C VAL A 11 23.41 47.44 14.80
N GLN A 12 22.95 48.59 14.33
CA GLN A 12 22.02 48.75 13.22
C GLN A 12 22.82 48.80 11.92
N THR A 13 22.40 48.02 10.93
CA THR A 13 22.62 48.35 9.52
C THR A 13 21.25 48.38 8.83
N ARG A 14 20.99 49.49 8.13
CA ARG A 14 19.79 49.80 7.36
C ARG A 14 20.27 50.22 5.96
N TYR A 15 19.35 50.13 4.99
CA TYR A 15 19.41 50.54 3.57
C TYR A 15 19.98 49.48 2.60
N GLN A 16 19.37 49.16 1.45
CA GLN A 16 18.45 49.90 0.57
C GLN A 16 17.46 48.95 -0.16
N SER A 17 16.25 49.49 -0.39
CA SER A 17 15.21 48.98 -1.29
C SER A 17 15.53 49.34 -2.75
N ARG A 18 15.29 48.41 -3.69
CA ARG A 18 15.00 48.74 -5.09
C ARG A 18 13.82 47.90 -5.59
N ARG A 19 12.75 48.62 -5.92
CA ARG A 19 11.64 48.21 -6.78
C ARG A 19 12.13 48.12 -8.23
N GLY A 20 11.58 47.19 -8.99
CA GLY A 20 11.62 47.15 -10.44
C GLY A 20 10.39 46.39 -10.94
N ASP A 21 9.36 47.15 -11.30
CA ASP A 21 8.23 46.71 -12.11
C ASP A 21 8.72 46.33 -13.51
N GLU A 22 8.20 45.25 -14.08
CA GLU A 22 7.97 45.19 -15.53
C GLU A 22 6.79 44.27 -15.84
N ARG A 23 5.81 44.84 -16.55
CA ARG A 23 4.57 44.23 -17.00
C ARG A 23 4.55 44.36 -18.53
N VAL A 24 3.92 43.38 -19.18
CA VAL A 24 3.33 43.38 -20.55
C VAL A 24 4.24 42.90 -21.69
N SER A 25 3.87 41.75 -22.29
CA SER A 25 3.40 41.75 -23.69
C SER A 25 2.63 40.48 -24.06
N LEU A 26 1.43 40.70 -24.59
CA LEU A 26 0.54 39.76 -25.27
C LEU A 26 0.85 39.81 -26.78
N SER A 27 1.03 38.65 -27.43
CA SER A 27 0.89 38.51 -28.89
C SER A 27 0.46 37.07 -29.20
N LYS A 28 -0.81 36.87 -29.55
CA LYS A 28 -1.42 36.86 -30.91
C LYS A 28 -1.33 35.50 -31.61
N ILE A 29 -2.54 35.00 -31.88
CA ILE A 29 -2.95 33.85 -32.71
C ILE A 29 -2.58 34.09 -34.19
N PRO A 30 -2.32 33.03 -34.97
CA PRO A 30 -3.13 32.73 -36.17
C PRO A 30 -3.48 31.22 -36.24
N SER A 31 -4.75 30.82 -36.22
CA SER A 31 -5.68 30.66 -37.36
C SER A 31 -5.19 29.72 -38.49
N SER A 32 -5.86 28.56 -38.55
CA SER A 32 -6.09 27.58 -39.62
C SER A 32 -5.78 27.99 -41.07
N PRO A 33 -5.59 26.99 -41.95
CA PRO A 33 -6.51 26.89 -43.08
C PRO A 33 -7.18 25.51 -43.19
N ARG A 34 -8.51 25.55 -43.35
CA ARG A 34 -9.32 24.51 -43.99
C ARG A 34 -9.07 24.56 -45.49
N VAL A 35 -8.91 23.40 -46.13
CA VAL A 35 -9.22 23.22 -47.55
C VAL A 35 -10.30 22.15 -47.67
N ARG A 36 -11.30 22.47 -48.49
CA ARG A 36 -12.52 21.70 -48.77
C ARG A 36 -12.24 20.62 -49.81
N GLY A 37 -12.92 19.49 -49.62
CA GLY A 37 -13.83 18.88 -50.60
C GLY A 37 -13.24 18.23 -51.84
N LEU A 38 -13.58 16.95 -52.03
CA LEU A 38 -14.06 16.40 -53.29
C LEU A 38 -14.81 15.09 -52.99
N ALA A 39 -16.01 14.99 -53.56
CA ALA A 39 -16.92 13.86 -53.48
C ALA A 39 -16.72 12.91 -54.68
N ASP A 40 -17.19 11.67 -54.48
CA ASP A 40 -17.60 10.63 -55.43
C ASP A 40 -16.63 10.20 -56.55
N ASP A 41 -16.27 8.91 -56.57
CA ASP A 41 -16.96 7.98 -57.49
C ASP A 41 -16.67 6.51 -57.16
N SER A 42 -17.38 5.65 -57.88
CA SER A 42 -17.91 4.34 -57.56
C SER A 42 -17.07 3.11 -58.01
N ALA A 43 -17.47 1.95 -57.45
CA ALA A 43 -17.47 0.58 -58.01
C ALA A 43 -16.17 -0.29 -57.99
N LEU A 44 -16.23 -1.48 -57.35
CA LEU A 44 -16.37 -2.83 -57.94
C LEU A 44 -15.78 -3.97 -57.06
N SER A 45 -16.59 -5.02 -56.78
CA SER A 45 -16.27 -6.48 -56.75
C SER A 45 -15.20 -7.03 -55.77
N ASP A 46 -15.26 -8.19 -55.11
CA ASP A 46 -16.08 -9.41 -55.14
C ASP A 46 -15.84 -10.25 -53.84
N ARG A 47 -16.79 -11.15 -53.51
CA ARG A 47 -16.70 -12.46 -52.79
C ARG A 47 -15.78 -12.62 -51.56
N THR A 48 -16.27 -13.05 -50.40
CA THR A 48 -16.81 -14.41 -50.15
C THR A 48 -17.52 -14.47 -48.78
N ARG A 49 -18.75 -14.99 -48.74
CA ARG A 49 -19.50 -15.34 -47.52
C ARG A 49 -19.35 -16.83 -47.23
N HIS A 50 -19.17 -17.19 -45.95
CA HIS A 50 -19.53 -18.51 -45.42
C HIS A 50 -20.57 -18.30 -44.31
N GLU A 51 -21.74 -18.91 -44.51
CA GLU A 51 -22.82 -19.02 -43.53
C GLU A 51 -22.44 -19.99 -42.41
N VAL A 52 -22.81 -19.67 -41.16
CA VAL A 52 -23.08 -20.68 -40.14
C VAL A 52 -24.42 -20.34 -39.49
N ARG A 53 -25.34 -21.31 -39.59
CA ARG A 53 -26.73 -21.24 -39.08
C ARG A 53 -26.77 -21.27 -37.56
N VAL A 54 -27.64 -20.43 -37.01
CA VAL A 54 -28.09 -20.43 -35.61
C VAL A 54 -29.24 -21.43 -35.46
N TYR A 55 -29.17 -22.30 -34.46
CA TYR A 55 -30.31 -23.05 -33.96
C TYR A 55 -30.60 -22.65 -32.51
N THR A 56 -31.76 -22.05 -32.29
CA THR A 56 -32.36 -21.80 -30.98
C THR A 56 -33.18 -23.00 -30.54
N HIS A 57 -33.00 -23.49 -29.31
CA HIS A 57 -33.98 -24.38 -28.68
C HIS A 57 -34.50 -23.81 -27.36
N THR A 58 -35.83 -23.84 -27.28
CA THR A 58 -36.73 -23.39 -26.24
C THR A 58 -36.87 -24.44 -25.13
N HIS A 59 -37.06 -23.95 -23.89
CA HIS A 59 -37.35 -24.74 -22.69
C HIS A 59 -38.82 -25.14 -22.59
N THR A 60 -39.11 -26.37 -22.16
CA THR A 60 -40.34 -26.75 -21.47
C THR A 60 -40.07 -27.69 -20.28
N ARG A 61 -40.91 -27.56 -19.26
CA ARG A 61 -40.92 -28.23 -17.94
C ARG A 61 -41.36 -29.70 -18.01
N SER A 62 -40.97 -30.53 -17.03
CA SER A 62 -41.89 -31.25 -16.11
C SER A 62 -41.20 -32.41 -15.35
N ALA A 63 -41.81 -32.78 -14.23
CA ALA A 63 -41.40 -33.58 -13.09
C ALA A 63 -41.35 -35.13 -13.26
N SER A 64 -40.91 -35.75 -12.16
CA SER A 64 -41.22 -37.10 -11.61
C SER A 64 -40.34 -38.28 -12.04
N GLY A 65 -40.02 -39.12 -11.05
CA GLY A 65 -38.94 -40.11 -11.09
C GLY A 65 -39.37 -41.55 -11.36
N ALA A 66 -38.37 -42.42 -11.50
CA ALA A 66 -38.43 -43.86 -11.26
C ALA A 66 -37.01 -44.47 -11.33
N PHE A 67 -36.75 -45.44 -10.46
CA PHE A 67 -35.55 -46.28 -10.36
C PHE A 67 -35.41 -47.23 -11.56
N ILE A 68 -34.20 -47.35 -12.16
CA ILE A 68 -33.70 -48.60 -12.78
C ILE A 68 -32.18 -48.72 -12.53
N ARG A 69 -31.77 -49.92 -12.13
CA ARG A 69 -30.41 -50.39 -11.77
C ARG A 69 -29.76 -51.04 -13.00
N VAL A 70 -28.55 -50.62 -13.40
CA VAL A 70 -27.68 -51.43 -14.28
C VAL A 70 -26.22 -51.31 -13.82
N ARG A 71 -25.60 -52.46 -13.53
CA ARG A 71 -24.18 -52.66 -13.26
C ARG A 71 -23.37 -52.51 -14.56
N GLY A 72 -22.15 -52.01 -14.44
CA GLY A 72 -21.04 -52.49 -15.26
C GLY A 72 -20.33 -51.46 -16.12
N GLU A 73 -19.76 -50.41 -15.52
CA GLU A 73 -18.76 -49.56 -16.19
C GLU A 73 -17.97 -48.77 -15.13
N GLN A 74 -17.12 -49.44 -14.34
CA GLN A 74 -16.27 -48.75 -13.34
C GLN A 74 -14.81 -49.23 -13.32
N HIS A 75 -14.38 -50.05 -14.28
CA HIS A 75 -13.01 -50.57 -14.31
C HIS A 75 -12.12 -50.02 -15.43
N ARG A 76 -12.62 -49.11 -16.29
CA ARG A 76 -11.81 -48.39 -17.29
C ARG A 76 -11.41 -46.96 -16.87
N ASP A 77 -12.18 -46.31 -15.99
CA ASP A 77 -11.87 -44.95 -15.53
C ASP A 77 -10.81 -44.88 -14.41
N LEU A 78 -10.66 -45.93 -13.60
CA LEU A 78 -9.62 -45.98 -12.57
C LEU A 78 -8.20 -46.16 -13.14
N ARG A 79 -8.04 -46.71 -14.35
CA ARG A 79 -6.72 -46.76 -15.02
C ARG A 79 -6.34 -45.43 -15.65
N ARG A 80 -7.30 -44.68 -16.19
CA ARG A 80 -7.06 -43.33 -16.76
C ARG A 80 -6.75 -42.29 -15.68
N LEU A 81 -7.33 -42.42 -14.49
CA LEU A 81 -7.01 -41.55 -13.35
C LEU A 81 -5.61 -41.82 -12.77
N ALA A 82 -5.15 -43.07 -12.75
CA ALA A 82 -3.81 -43.44 -12.28
C ALA A 82 -2.69 -43.09 -13.29
N GLU A 83 -2.98 -43.08 -14.59
CA GLU A 83 -2.07 -42.59 -15.63
C GLU A 83 -1.95 -41.06 -15.59
N GLY A 84 -3.05 -40.34 -15.37
CA GLY A 84 -3.04 -38.88 -15.20
C GLY A 84 -2.30 -38.38 -13.96
N GLU A 85 -2.28 -39.13 -12.85
CA GLU A 85 -1.55 -38.73 -11.64
C GLU A 85 -0.02 -38.92 -11.79
N ASN A 86 0.41 -39.90 -12.59
CA ASN A 86 1.83 -40.11 -12.91
C ASN A 86 2.37 -39.11 -13.93
N ASP A 87 1.54 -38.67 -14.88
CA ASP A 87 1.90 -37.61 -15.82
C ASP A 87 1.96 -36.24 -15.13
N LEU A 88 1.09 -35.97 -14.15
CA LEU A 88 1.17 -34.76 -13.33
C LEU A 88 2.41 -34.75 -12.43
N ARG A 89 2.82 -35.90 -11.87
CA ARG A 89 4.07 -36.04 -11.10
C ARG A 89 5.33 -35.97 -11.97
N ARG A 90 5.26 -36.34 -13.26
CA ARG A 90 6.33 -36.11 -14.24
C ARG A 90 6.41 -34.65 -14.68
N ALA A 91 5.27 -34.00 -14.90
CA ALA A 91 5.21 -32.57 -15.23
C ALA A 91 5.74 -31.69 -14.09
N LEU A 92 5.42 -32.04 -12.82
CA LEU A 92 5.92 -31.36 -11.63
C LEU A 92 7.40 -31.65 -11.32
N ARG A 93 7.98 -32.74 -11.85
CA ARG A 93 9.44 -33.01 -11.76
C ARG A 93 10.24 -32.39 -12.92
N ALA A 94 9.57 -32.00 -14.01
CA ALA A 94 10.18 -31.29 -15.13
C ALA A 94 10.24 -29.76 -14.91
N SER A 95 9.57 -29.24 -13.87
CA SER A 95 9.54 -27.80 -13.55
C SER A 95 10.80 -27.29 -12.82
N ASP A 96 11.71 -28.18 -12.39
CA ASP A 96 12.88 -27.84 -11.58
C ASP A 96 14.18 -27.64 -12.37
N VAL A 97 14.14 -27.59 -13.71
CA VAL A 97 15.31 -27.23 -14.52
C VAL A 97 14.89 -26.35 -15.70
N ILE A 98 14.47 -25.12 -15.42
CA ILE A 98 14.31 -24.08 -16.46
C ILE A 98 15.50 -23.14 -16.37
N SER A 99 16.27 -23.08 -17.47
CA SER A 99 17.46 -22.25 -17.59
C SER A 99 17.12 -20.75 -17.50
N PRO A 100 18.03 -19.88 -17.02
CA PRO A 100 17.78 -18.44 -16.95
C PRO A 100 17.39 -17.79 -18.29
N ALA A 101 17.81 -18.38 -19.42
CA ALA A 101 17.51 -17.91 -20.76
C ALA A 101 16.08 -18.22 -21.23
N GLU A 102 15.47 -19.32 -20.75
CA GLU A 102 14.07 -19.65 -21.05
C GLU A 102 13.10 -18.79 -20.23
N ARG A 103 13.43 -18.44 -18.99
CA ARG A 103 12.62 -17.49 -18.19
C ARG A 103 12.58 -16.10 -18.82
N ALA A 104 13.68 -15.65 -19.40
CA ALA A 104 13.73 -14.37 -20.13
C ALA A 104 12.88 -14.39 -21.42
N ARG A 105 12.79 -15.54 -22.09
CA ARG A 105 11.93 -15.72 -23.28
C ARG A 105 10.45 -15.78 -22.91
N GLU A 106 10.07 -16.45 -21.83
CA GLU A 106 8.68 -16.44 -21.34
C GLU A 106 8.25 -15.04 -20.85
N MET A 107 9.16 -14.28 -20.24
CA MET A 107 8.92 -12.89 -19.84
C MET A 107 8.72 -11.96 -21.04
N ALA A 108 9.49 -12.12 -22.13
CA ALA A 108 9.32 -11.33 -23.35
C ALA A 108 8.00 -11.62 -24.07
N VAL A 109 7.57 -12.89 -24.10
CA VAL A 109 6.26 -13.30 -24.64
C VAL A 109 5.11 -12.78 -23.76
N SER A 110 5.31 -12.68 -22.44
CA SER A 110 4.35 -12.11 -21.51
C SER A 110 4.17 -10.59 -21.71
N VAL A 111 5.26 -9.83 -21.84
CA VAL A 111 5.22 -8.36 -22.04
C VAL A 111 4.58 -7.98 -23.38
N PHE A 112 4.84 -8.73 -24.46
CA PHE A 112 4.17 -8.51 -25.75
C PHE A 112 2.69 -8.92 -25.71
N SER A 113 2.35 -9.95 -24.92
CA SER A 113 0.95 -10.32 -24.67
C SER A 113 0.21 -9.25 -23.88
N PHE A 114 0.86 -8.58 -22.91
CA PHE A 114 0.28 -7.46 -22.15
C PHE A 114 0.06 -6.20 -23.00
N LEU A 115 0.97 -5.89 -23.93
CA LEU A 115 0.83 -4.76 -24.86
C LEU A 115 -0.28 -5.01 -25.90
N LEU A 116 -0.39 -6.22 -26.44
CA LEU A 116 -1.48 -6.60 -27.35
C LEU A 116 -2.83 -6.67 -26.63
N LEU A 117 -2.88 -7.15 -25.39
CA LEU A 117 -4.10 -7.19 -24.59
C LEU A 117 -4.56 -5.77 -24.20
N ALA A 118 -3.64 -4.85 -23.90
CA ALA A 118 -3.96 -3.44 -23.66
C ALA A 118 -4.55 -2.75 -24.91
N ILE A 119 -4.07 -3.11 -26.11
CA ILE A 119 -4.61 -2.60 -27.38
C ILE A 119 -5.98 -3.21 -27.69
N VAL A 120 -6.17 -4.51 -27.43
CA VAL A 120 -7.48 -5.19 -27.60
C VAL A 120 -8.53 -4.69 -26.60
N LEU A 121 -8.12 -4.37 -25.36
CA LEU A 121 -9.00 -3.79 -24.33
C LEU A 121 -9.41 -2.34 -24.64
N LEU A 122 -8.61 -1.60 -25.42
CA LEU A 122 -8.96 -0.26 -25.90
C LEU A 122 -9.91 -0.28 -27.11
N GLN A 123 -10.07 -1.41 -27.80
CA GLN A 123 -10.88 -1.50 -29.02
C GLN A 123 -12.25 -2.19 -28.83
N ASN A 124 -12.48 -2.94 -27.75
CA ASN A 124 -13.73 -3.71 -27.55
C ASN A 124 -14.55 -3.33 -26.29
N CYS A 125 -14.56 -2.04 -25.91
CA CYS A 125 -15.53 -1.56 -24.92
C CYS A 125 -16.90 -1.32 -25.58
N GLY A 126 -17.58 -2.41 -25.93
CA GLY A 126 -18.94 -2.44 -26.46
C GLY A 126 -19.68 -3.67 -25.94
N ASP A 127 -20.65 -3.41 -25.06
CA ASP A 127 -21.76 -4.27 -24.60
C ASP A 127 -21.49 -5.67 -24.02
N ALA A 128 -21.76 -5.80 -22.70
CA ALA A 128 -22.39 -7.00 -22.13
C ALA A 128 -23.16 -6.68 -20.82
N THR A 129 -24.41 -7.13 -20.80
CA THR A 129 -25.51 -6.77 -19.89
C THR A 129 -25.57 -7.57 -18.58
N ALA A 130 -26.14 -6.88 -17.57
CA ALA A 130 -26.97 -7.34 -16.44
C ALA A 130 -26.51 -8.48 -15.49
N GLN A 131 -25.99 -8.08 -14.32
CA GLN A 131 -26.45 -8.61 -13.01
C GLN A 131 -26.57 -7.47 -12.00
N ASN A 132 -27.63 -7.50 -11.20
CA ASN A 132 -28.04 -6.48 -10.25
C ASN A 132 -27.13 -6.51 -8.99
N ASN A 133 -26.02 -5.80 -9.08
CA ASN A 133 -25.24 -5.22 -7.99
C ASN A 133 -24.76 -3.89 -8.57
N GLN A 134 -24.92 -2.76 -7.86
CA GLN A 134 -24.56 -1.45 -8.40
C GLN A 134 -23.17 -1.49 -9.05
N LYS A 135 -23.12 -1.52 -10.39
CA LYS A 135 -21.89 -1.41 -11.18
C LYS A 135 -21.42 0.02 -11.00
N LYS A 136 -20.56 0.25 -10.00
CA LYS A 136 -19.78 1.49 -9.91
C LYS A 136 -19.08 1.68 -11.24
N THR A 137 -19.34 2.81 -11.88
CA THR A 137 -18.78 3.15 -13.19
C THR A 137 -17.48 3.92 -12.99
N TRP A 138 -16.60 3.95 -14.00
CA TRP A 138 -15.43 4.83 -14.01
C TRP A 138 -15.79 6.30 -13.77
N ASN A 139 -17.01 6.73 -14.12
CA ASN A 139 -17.50 8.08 -13.88
C ASN A 139 -17.71 8.38 -12.38
N ASP A 140 -17.98 7.37 -11.54
CA ASP A 140 -18.12 7.54 -10.09
C ASP A 140 -16.77 7.83 -9.41
N LEU A 141 -15.66 7.38 -10.00
CA LEU A 141 -14.28 7.71 -9.60
C LEU A 141 -13.92 9.19 -9.91
N PHE A 142 -14.60 9.82 -10.88
CA PHE A 142 -14.40 11.22 -11.25
C PHE A 142 -15.43 12.17 -10.63
N ASN A 143 -16.29 11.67 -9.73
CA ASN A 143 -17.19 12.54 -8.97
C ASN A 143 -16.37 13.48 -8.09
N SER A 144 -16.46 14.78 -8.38
CA SER A 144 -15.57 15.82 -7.88
C SER A 144 -16.10 16.51 -6.60
N THR A 145 -17.05 15.90 -5.90
CA THR A 145 -17.65 16.52 -4.71
C THR A 145 -16.67 16.48 -3.53
N SER A 146 -16.25 17.65 -3.04
CA SER A 146 -15.51 17.73 -1.78
C SER A 146 -16.45 17.39 -0.63
N CYS A 147 -16.05 16.44 0.22
CA CYS A 147 -16.80 16.10 1.43
C CYS A 147 -16.40 16.96 2.63
N ALA A 148 -15.29 17.69 2.51
CA ALA A 148 -14.92 18.77 3.41
C ALA A 148 -15.58 20.09 2.96
N ARG A 149 -16.13 20.81 3.93
CA ARG A 149 -16.73 22.14 3.78
C ARG A 149 -15.89 23.22 4.49
N PRO A 150 -15.81 24.44 3.95
CA PRO A 150 -15.14 25.55 4.64
C PRO A 150 -15.85 25.91 5.97
N PRO A 151 -15.13 26.53 6.93
CA PRO A 151 -13.73 26.93 6.85
C PRO A 151 -12.77 25.75 7.03
N TYR A 152 -11.70 25.72 6.22
CA TYR A 152 -10.63 24.71 6.31
C TYR A 152 -9.63 25.07 7.41
N THR A 153 -10.11 25.01 8.65
CA THR A 153 -9.34 25.36 9.86
C THR A 153 -9.40 24.25 10.88
N CYS A 154 -8.31 24.05 11.61
CA CYS A 154 -8.23 23.08 12.69
C CYS A 154 -8.57 23.74 14.05
N PRO A 155 -9.27 23.04 14.97
CA PRO A 155 -9.75 21.67 14.82
C PRO A 155 -10.92 21.59 13.83
N TYR A 156 -10.96 20.51 13.04
CA TYR A 156 -11.99 20.31 12.02
C TYR A 156 -12.98 19.23 12.49
N PRO A 157 -14.32 19.46 12.48
CA PRO A 157 -15.28 18.54 13.11
C PRO A 157 -15.24 17.09 12.61
N GLN A 158 -14.88 16.90 11.34
CA GLN A 158 -14.80 15.58 10.69
C GLN A 158 -13.42 14.90 10.81
N ILE A 159 -12.45 15.54 11.47
CA ILE A 159 -11.13 14.97 11.80
C ILE A 159 -11.08 14.85 13.33
N GLN A 160 -11.28 13.64 13.83
CA GLN A 160 -11.46 13.37 15.25
C GLN A 160 -10.34 12.47 15.77
N PHE A 161 -10.00 12.62 17.05
CA PHE A 161 -8.94 11.86 17.69
C PHE A 161 -9.52 10.98 18.78
N PHE A 162 -9.34 9.68 18.69
CA PHE A 162 -9.87 8.71 19.65
C PHE A 162 -8.74 7.98 20.35
N LEU A 163 -8.62 8.20 21.66
CA LEU A 163 -7.67 7.53 22.54
C LEU A 163 -8.22 6.18 23.02
N TYR A 164 -7.47 5.14 22.71
CA TYR A 164 -7.61 3.79 23.21
C TYR A 164 -6.44 3.46 24.12
N THR A 165 -6.76 2.84 25.23
CA THR A 165 -5.84 2.27 26.21
C THR A 165 -6.29 0.83 26.47
N ARG A 166 -5.55 0.07 27.29
CA ARG A 166 -5.97 -1.29 27.66
C ARG A 166 -7.40 -1.33 28.23
N GLU A 167 -7.77 -0.31 28.99
CA GLU A 167 -9.07 -0.19 29.67
C GLU A 167 -10.17 0.37 28.77
N THR A 168 -9.83 1.22 27.80
CA THR A 168 -10.81 1.94 26.95
C THR A 168 -11.00 1.32 25.57
N GLN A 169 -10.70 0.04 25.39
CA GLN A 169 -10.77 -0.63 24.08
C GLN A 169 -12.18 -0.58 23.45
N GLN A 170 -13.23 -0.71 24.27
CA GLN A 170 -14.62 -0.67 23.82
C GLN A 170 -15.21 0.74 23.82
N ASN A 171 -14.82 1.56 24.80
CA ASN A 171 -15.32 2.92 25.01
C ASN A 171 -14.14 3.91 25.01
N PRO A 172 -13.65 4.34 23.83
CA PRO A 172 -12.51 5.24 23.74
C PRO A 172 -12.85 6.66 24.21
N HIS A 173 -11.83 7.39 24.61
CA HIS A 173 -11.95 8.83 24.87
C HIS A 173 -11.78 9.60 23.57
N GLN A 174 -12.75 10.44 23.22
CA GLN A 174 -12.55 11.43 22.16
C GLN A 174 -11.74 12.61 22.73
N LEU A 175 -10.59 12.90 22.13
CA LEU A 175 -9.72 13.99 22.56
C LEU A 175 -10.15 15.30 21.89
N ASP A 176 -10.50 16.29 22.71
CA ASP A 176 -10.73 17.68 22.30
C ASP A 176 -9.45 18.48 22.57
N VAL A 177 -8.69 18.75 21.50
CA VAL A 177 -7.39 19.44 21.55
C VAL A 177 -7.48 20.89 22.03
N LEU A 178 -8.69 21.46 22.16
CA LEU A 178 -8.89 22.80 22.73
C LEU A 178 -9.08 22.77 24.25
N LYS A 179 -9.33 21.59 24.84
CA LYS A 179 -9.65 21.44 26.26
C LYS A 179 -8.59 20.63 26.98
N LYS A 180 -7.79 21.29 27.82
CA LYS A 180 -6.81 20.62 28.71
C LYS A 180 -7.44 19.50 29.56
N SER A 181 -8.69 19.66 29.99
CA SER A 181 -9.42 18.64 30.74
C SER A 181 -9.65 17.35 29.94
N SER A 182 -9.66 17.42 28.60
CA SER A 182 -9.90 16.25 27.75
C SER A 182 -8.81 15.19 27.90
N LEU A 183 -7.53 15.58 27.98
CA LEU A 183 -6.45 14.61 28.26
C LEU A 183 -6.37 14.30 29.76
N THR A 184 -6.57 15.31 30.61
CA THR A 184 -6.50 15.15 32.08
C THR A 184 -7.49 14.12 32.62
N ASN A 185 -8.72 14.11 32.09
CA ASN A 185 -9.80 13.21 32.50
C ASN A 185 -9.83 11.91 31.67
N SER A 186 -8.90 11.75 30.73
CA SER A 186 -8.77 10.51 29.96
C SER A 186 -7.88 9.49 30.68
N HIS A 187 -7.85 8.27 30.15
CA HIS A 187 -6.92 7.22 30.60
C HIS A 187 -5.50 7.36 30.01
N PHE A 188 -5.15 8.50 29.40
CA PHE A 188 -3.80 8.71 28.89
C PHE A 188 -2.77 8.61 30.03
N ASP A 189 -1.75 7.77 29.82
CA ASP A 189 -0.65 7.59 30.77
C ASP A 189 0.69 7.88 30.08
N PRO A 190 1.41 8.94 30.46
CA PRO A 190 2.68 9.30 29.83
C PRO A 190 3.79 8.26 29.97
N LYS A 191 3.64 7.25 30.85
CA LYS A 191 4.58 6.12 30.97
C LYS A 191 4.43 5.12 29.83
N ASN A 192 3.28 5.09 29.17
CA ASN A 192 3.00 4.15 28.10
C ASN A 192 3.41 4.73 26.73
N PRO A 193 3.96 3.92 25.81
CA PRO A 193 4.31 4.38 24.47
C PRO A 193 3.08 4.94 23.74
N THR A 194 3.27 6.05 23.03
CA THR A 194 2.20 6.73 22.29
C THR A 194 2.28 6.40 20.82
N LYS A 195 1.18 5.87 20.27
CA LYS A 195 1.04 5.54 18.85
C LYS A 195 -0.10 6.34 18.24
N ILE A 196 0.16 7.03 17.14
CA ILE A 196 -0.86 7.69 16.32
C ILE A 196 -1.09 6.84 15.08
N ILE A 197 -2.30 6.36 14.84
CA ILE A 197 -2.63 5.52 13.68
C ILE A 197 -3.52 6.31 12.72
N ILE A 198 -3.09 6.38 11.46
CA ILE A 198 -3.73 7.11 10.37
C ILE A 198 -4.13 6.09 9.31
N HIS A 199 -5.43 5.88 9.13
CA HIS A 199 -5.96 4.90 8.18
C HIS A 199 -5.84 5.38 6.72
N GLY A 200 -6.31 4.58 5.76
CA GLY A 200 -6.28 4.90 4.34
C GLY A 200 -7.66 5.29 3.78
N PHE A 201 -7.80 5.24 2.46
CA PHE A 201 -9.08 5.41 1.76
C PHE A 201 -10.06 4.29 2.11
N GLY A 202 -11.33 4.65 2.32
CA GLY A 202 -12.38 3.74 2.81
C GLY A 202 -12.19 3.30 4.26
N GLY A 203 -11.18 3.83 4.96
CA GLY A 203 -10.86 3.50 6.35
C GLY A 203 -11.70 4.27 7.36
N GLY A 204 -11.46 3.97 8.63
CA GLY A 204 -12.09 4.65 9.77
C GLY A 204 -11.62 4.05 11.09
N ARG A 205 -12.06 4.64 12.20
CA ARG A 205 -11.65 4.16 13.54
C ARG A 205 -12.10 2.74 13.88
N ASN A 206 -13.20 2.29 13.28
CA ASN A 206 -13.81 0.97 13.53
C ASN A 206 -13.64 0.00 12.36
N LEU A 207 -12.75 0.31 11.42
CA LEU A 207 -12.45 -0.53 10.26
C LEU A 207 -10.98 -0.95 10.29
N ALA A 208 -10.67 -2.06 9.63
CA ALA A 208 -9.28 -2.46 9.41
C ALA A 208 -8.54 -1.39 8.58
N PRO A 209 -7.24 -1.14 8.83
CA PRO A 209 -6.40 -1.84 9.81
C PRO A 209 -6.47 -1.30 11.25
N SER A 210 -7.22 -0.21 11.51
CA SER A 210 -7.27 0.46 12.82
C SER A 210 -7.64 -0.49 13.97
N THR A 211 -8.68 -1.31 13.78
CA THR A 211 -9.15 -2.26 14.80
C THR A 211 -8.12 -3.33 15.12
N ASP A 212 -7.46 -3.85 14.09
CA ASP A 212 -6.59 -5.01 14.21
C ASP A 212 -5.22 -4.62 14.77
N LEU A 213 -4.71 -3.44 14.39
CA LEU A 213 -3.51 -2.85 14.99
C LEU A 213 -3.69 -2.62 16.49
N ARG A 214 -4.82 -2.02 16.92
CA ARG A 214 -5.12 -1.86 18.35
C ARG A 214 -5.10 -3.18 19.09
N LYS A 215 -5.83 -4.17 18.55
CA LYS A 215 -5.92 -5.50 19.14
C LYS A 215 -4.52 -6.11 19.30
N ALA A 216 -3.68 -6.05 18.27
CA ALA A 216 -2.32 -6.58 18.30
C ALA A 216 -1.47 -5.90 19.38
N TYR A 217 -1.46 -4.56 19.44
CA TYR A 217 -0.69 -3.84 20.46
C TYR A 217 -1.11 -4.16 21.88
N PHE A 218 -2.42 -4.27 22.16
CA PHE A 218 -2.88 -4.60 23.50
C PHE A 218 -2.60 -6.06 23.91
N THR A 219 -2.26 -6.95 22.98
CA THR A 219 -1.69 -8.26 23.34
C THR A 219 -0.23 -8.16 23.82
N ARG A 220 0.50 -7.12 23.40
CA ARG A 220 1.93 -6.93 23.69
C ARG A 220 2.17 -6.13 24.96
N GLY A 221 1.33 -5.15 25.29
CA GLY A 221 1.56 -4.28 26.43
C GLY A 221 0.53 -3.17 26.60
N ASP A 222 0.86 -2.19 27.44
CA ASP A 222 0.08 -0.98 27.65
C ASP A 222 0.55 0.13 26.71
N TYR A 223 -0.40 0.79 26.05
CA TYR A 223 -0.14 1.80 25.02
C TYR A 223 -1.17 2.91 25.10
N ASN A 224 -0.78 4.12 24.71
CA ASN A 224 -1.70 5.18 24.32
C ASN A 224 -1.86 5.12 22.80
N ILE A 225 -2.93 4.49 22.30
CA ILE A 225 -3.19 4.40 20.86
C ILE A 225 -4.23 5.44 20.48
N ILE A 226 -3.85 6.43 19.69
CA ILE A 226 -4.73 7.47 19.18
C ILE A 226 -5.04 7.17 17.72
N ILE A 227 -6.29 6.86 17.40
CA ILE A 227 -6.74 6.74 16.02
C ILE A 227 -7.19 8.12 15.52
N VAL A 228 -6.66 8.54 14.38
CA VAL A 228 -7.17 9.70 13.64
C VAL A 228 -8.33 9.22 12.78
N ASP A 229 -9.55 9.62 13.12
CA ASP A 229 -10.76 9.29 12.36
C ASP A 229 -11.15 10.45 11.46
N TYR A 230 -11.00 10.22 10.16
CA TYR A 230 -11.42 11.13 9.10
C TYR A 230 -12.14 10.35 7.98
N GLY A 231 -12.68 9.17 8.29
CA GLY A 231 -13.34 8.28 7.32
C GLY A 231 -14.43 8.96 6.49
N SER A 232 -15.13 9.94 7.08
CA SER A 232 -16.16 10.71 6.37
C SER A 232 -15.62 11.56 5.22
N LEU A 233 -14.31 11.88 5.23
CA LEU A 233 -13.59 12.70 4.26
C LEU A 233 -12.81 11.87 3.22
N VAL A 234 -12.59 10.58 3.47
CA VAL A 234 -11.71 9.72 2.66
C VAL A 234 -12.45 8.47 2.17
N ARG A 235 -13.61 8.68 1.55
CA ARG A 235 -14.50 7.65 1.01
C ARG A 235 -15.07 8.09 -0.33
N GLU A 236 -15.73 7.23 -1.07
CA GLU A 236 -16.49 7.67 -2.25
C GLU A 236 -17.72 8.52 -1.82
N PRO A 237 -18.06 9.59 -2.56
CA PRO A 237 -17.40 10.16 -3.75
C PRO A 237 -16.35 11.27 -3.44
N CYS A 238 -15.76 11.30 -2.25
CA CYS A 238 -14.90 12.38 -1.72
C CYS A 238 -13.48 12.44 -2.31
N LEU A 239 -13.28 12.16 -3.60
CA LEU A 239 -11.95 12.08 -4.21
C LEU A 239 -11.41 13.43 -4.71
N SER A 240 -12.22 14.48 -4.87
CA SER A 240 -11.71 15.78 -5.36
C SER A 240 -10.73 16.47 -4.42
N GLN A 241 -10.77 16.13 -3.14
CA GLN A 241 -9.85 16.65 -2.12
C GLN A 241 -8.51 15.91 -2.07
N ILE A 242 -8.24 14.96 -2.98
CA ILE A 242 -7.00 14.17 -3.06
C ILE A 242 -5.74 15.07 -3.05
N GLN A 243 -5.75 16.22 -3.74
CA GLN A 243 -4.57 17.07 -3.89
C GLN A 243 -4.20 17.92 -2.67
N TRP A 244 -5.16 18.21 -1.79
CA TRP A 244 -4.99 19.15 -0.67
C TRP A 244 -5.41 18.56 0.69
N GLY A 245 -6.27 17.56 0.68
CA GLY A 245 -6.83 16.90 1.86
C GLY A 245 -5.78 16.26 2.78
N PRO A 246 -4.73 15.57 2.25
CA PRO A 246 -3.68 15.03 3.10
C PRO A 246 -2.93 16.11 3.89
N ASP A 247 -2.55 17.20 3.22
CA ASP A 247 -1.88 18.35 3.84
C ASP A 247 -2.79 19.00 4.91
N PHE A 248 -4.05 19.24 4.57
CA PHE A 248 -5.04 19.76 5.54
C PHE A 248 -5.22 18.84 6.75
N CYS A 249 -5.29 17.52 6.54
CA CYS A 249 -5.41 16.54 7.63
C CYS A 249 -4.16 16.55 8.52
N SER A 250 -2.97 16.60 7.92
CA SER A 250 -1.69 16.64 8.64
C SER A 250 -1.57 17.89 9.53
N ARG A 251 -2.07 19.05 9.09
CA ARG A 251 -2.16 20.27 9.90
C ARG A 251 -3.00 20.07 11.17
N CYS A 252 -4.13 19.37 11.06
CA CYS A 252 -4.99 19.08 12.21
C CYS A 252 -4.36 18.05 13.15
N ILE A 253 -3.64 17.06 12.61
CA ILE A 253 -2.91 16.09 13.43
C ILE A 253 -1.71 16.76 14.13
N ALA A 254 -1.04 17.72 13.49
CA ALA A 254 0.01 18.51 14.14
C ALA A 254 -0.53 19.35 15.32
N GLN A 255 -1.80 19.75 15.29
CA GLN A 255 -2.47 20.36 16.45
C GLN A 255 -2.62 19.35 17.61
N LEU A 256 -2.96 18.09 17.33
CA LEU A 256 -2.95 17.01 18.32
C LEU A 256 -1.54 16.79 18.89
N VAL A 257 -0.51 16.73 18.05
CA VAL A 257 0.88 16.52 18.49
C VAL A 257 1.33 17.64 19.43
N ARG A 258 1.09 18.91 19.07
CA ARG A 258 1.36 20.05 19.95
C ARG A 258 0.56 19.99 21.25
N TYR A 259 -0.72 19.62 21.17
CA TYR A 259 -1.57 19.43 22.35
C TYR A 259 -0.98 18.38 23.31
N LEU A 260 -0.47 17.26 22.79
CA LEU A 260 0.21 16.26 23.61
C LEU A 260 1.55 16.76 24.17
N ARG A 261 2.36 17.46 23.37
CA ARG A 261 3.65 18.02 23.79
C ARG A 261 3.50 19.03 24.94
N ASP A 262 2.51 19.93 24.82
CA ASP A 262 2.34 21.07 25.72
C ASP A 262 1.53 20.70 26.98
N HIS A 263 0.92 19.51 27.03
CA HIS A 263 0.10 19.09 28.15
C HIS A 263 0.94 18.46 29.27
N PRO A 264 0.72 18.79 30.57
CA PRO A 264 1.50 18.24 31.69
C PRO A 264 1.44 16.71 31.84
N ARG A 265 0.37 16.09 31.35
CA ARG A 265 0.18 14.62 31.27
C ARG A 265 0.49 14.02 29.90
N GLY A 266 0.93 14.83 28.95
CA GLY A 266 1.14 14.38 27.59
C GLY A 266 2.52 13.75 27.39
N THR A 267 3.02 13.75 26.16
CA THR A 267 4.25 13.04 25.79
C THR A 267 5.12 13.91 24.88
N ARG A 268 6.42 13.62 24.89
CA ARG A 268 7.41 14.30 24.04
C ARG A 268 7.22 13.89 22.59
N VAL A 269 7.44 14.81 21.64
CA VAL A 269 7.17 14.58 20.21
C VAL A 269 8.06 13.45 19.66
N GLU A 270 9.32 13.41 20.09
CA GLU A 270 10.31 12.39 19.74
C GLU A 270 10.00 10.99 20.33
N SER A 271 8.99 10.88 21.21
CA SER A 271 8.51 9.60 21.74
C SER A 271 7.26 9.09 21.02
N ILE A 272 6.73 9.85 20.06
CA ILE A 272 5.54 9.48 19.30
C ILE A 272 5.95 8.62 18.10
N HIS A 273 5.26 7.49 17.94
CA HIS A 273 5.31 6.65 16.75
C HIS A 273 4.02 6.82 15.93
N VAL A 274 4.14 7.36 14.72
CA VAL A 274 3.00 7.51 13.78
C VAL A 274 3.00 6.35 12.79
N LEU A 275 1.88 5.64 12.67
CA LEU A 275 1.65 4.60 11.68
C LEU A 275 0.66 5.10 10.64
N GLY A 276 1.08 5.16 9.38
CA GLY A 276 0.23 5.60 8.28
C GLY A 276 0.03 4.51 7.24
N TYR A 277 -1.22 4.19 6.91
CA TYR A 277 -1.54 3.23 5.85
C TYR A 277 -2.01 3.93 4.57
N SER A 278 -1.47 3.53 3.40
CA SER A 278 -1.85 4.11 2.11
C SER A 278 -1.66 5.63 2.12
N VAL A 279 -2.70 6.42 1.84
CA VAL A 279 -2.69 7.90 1.98
C VAL A 279 -2.27 8.35 3.38
N GLY A 280 -2.58 7.58 4.42
CA GLY A 280 -2.20 7.87 5.79
C GLY A 280 -0.68 7.95 5.99
N ALA A 281 0.13 7.26 5.18
CA ALA A 281 1.58 7.34 5.22
C ALA A 281 2.09 8.73 4.82
N HIS A 282 1.54 9.31 3.75
CA HIS A 282 1.86 10.68 3.34
C HIS A 282 1.35 11.71 4.34
N ILE A 283 0.14 11.51 4.89
CA ILE A 283 -0.37 12.36 5.97
C ILE A 283 0.59 12.33 7.16
N ALA A 284 1.15 11.16 7.52
CA ALA A 284 2.11 11.03 8.60
C ALA A 284 3.37 11.86 8.36
N GLY A 285 3.94 11.80 7.16
CA GLY A 285 5.11 12.61 6.78
C GLY A 285 4.82 14.11 6.85
N LEU A 286 3.73 14.54 6.21
CA LEU A 286 3.31 15.94 6.13
C LEU A 286 3.08 16.61 7.51
N ILE A 287 2.88 15.85 8.59
CA ILE A 287 2.79 16.41 9.96
C ILE A 287 4.07 17.19 10.29
N ALA A 288 5.24 16.73 9.84
CA ALA A 288 6.54 17.35 10.12
C ALA A 288 6.63 18.80 9.62
N ASN A 289 6.01 19.11 8.47
CA ASN A 289 5.94 20.47 7.92
C ASN A 289 5.23 21.47 8.85
N TYR A 290 4.40 20.95 9.76
CA TYR A 290 3.68 21.72 10.76
C TYR A 290 4.30 21.62 12.14
N LEU A 291 5.52 21.12 12.28
CA LEU A 291 6.27 21.02 13.55
C LEU A 291 7.70 21.53 13.38
N PRO A 292 7.92 22.82 13.06
CA PRO A 292 9.24 23.32 12.67
C PRO A 292 10.33 23.21 13.75
N ASP A 293 9.92 23.14 15.02
CA ASP A 293 10.81 23.08 16.18
C ASP A 293 10.87 21.69 16.83
N ASP A 294 10.14 20.71 16.30
CA ASP A 294 10.07 19.35 16.85
C ASP A 294 10.33 18.31 15.76
N LYS A 295 10.64 17.07 16.16
CA LYS A 295 10.77 15.95 15.24
C LYS A 295 10.10 14.71 15.81
N LEU A 296 9.26 14.06 15.00
CA LEU A 296 8.57 12.84 15.39
C LEU A 296 9.59 11.73 15.67
N GLY A 297 9.29 10.86 16.64
CA GLY A 297 10.17 9.76 17.02
C GLY A 297 10.32 8.72 15.91
N ARG A 298 9.19 8.21 15.43
CA ARG A 298 9.15 7.22 14.35
C ARG A 298 7.94 7.43 13.46
N ILE A 299 8.11 7.27 12.15
CA ILE A 299 7.00 7.07 11.21
C ILE A 299 7.16 5.70 10.56
N THR A 300 6.11 4.88 10.60
CA THR A 300 6.02 3.70 9.75
C THR A 300 5.02 3.94 8.63
N GLY A 301 5.49 3.88 7.38
CA GLY A 301 4.67 3.91 6.17
C GLY A 301 4.26 2.51 5.73
N LEU A 302 2.96 2.22 5.77
CA LEU A 302 2.40 0.94 5.32
C LEU A 302 1.84 1.10 3.90
N ASP A 303 2.63 0.68 2.92
CA ASP A 303 2.38 0.79 1.47
C ASP A 303 1.89 2.20 1.06
N PRO A 304 2.74 3.25 1.17
CA PRO A 304 2.39 4.62 0.79
C PRO A 304 1.88 4.66 -0.65
N THR A 305 0.81 5.39 -0.92
CA THR A 305 0.11 5.28 -2.21
C THR A 305 0.65 6.21 -3.29
N ILE A 306 0.74 5.72 -4.53
CA ILE A 306 1.23 6.53 -5.66
C ILE A 306 0.24 7.63 -6.10
N PHE A 307 -1.06 7.48 -5.84
CA PHE A 307 -2.10 8.29 -6.49
C PHE A 307 -2.12 9.78 -6.11
N PHE A 308 -1.59 10.14 -4.95
CA PHE A 308 -1.79 11.49 -4.41
C PHE A 308 -0.80 12.51 -5.00
N TYR A 309 0.36 12.08 -5.51
CA TYR A 309 1.42 12.96 -6.02
C TYR A 309 2.09 12.46 -7.32
N MET A 310 1.31 11.86 -8.23
CA MET A 310 1.80 11.26 -9.49
C MET A 310 2.57 12.21 -10.45
N ASN A 311 2.67 13.51 -10.16
CA ASN A 311 3.24 14.52 -11.06
C ASN A 311 4.73 14.82 -10.84
N GLY A 312 5.47 13.91 -10.18
CA GLY A 312 6.92 14.01 -9.99
C GLY A 312 7.39 15.02 -8.93
N ASN A 313 6.51 15.87 -8.41
CA ASN A 313 6.81 16.66 -7.23
C ASN A 313 6.67 15.79 -5.97
N ARG A 314 7.79 15.24 -5.50
CA ARG A 314 7.89 14.40 -4.31
C ARG A 314 7.93 15.18 -2.99
N SER A 315 7.79 16.51 -3.00
CA SER A 315 7.86 17.35 -1.79
C SER A 315 6.69 17.13 -0.80
N ARG A 316 5.77 16.23 -1.13
CA ARG A 316 4.62 15.86 -0.30
C ARG A 316 4.56 14.35 -0.03
N ASP A 317 5.55 13.62 -0.55
CA ASP A 317 5.68 12.21 -0.24
C ASP A 317 6.18 12.06 1.20
N LEU A 318 6.02 10.86 1.75
CA LEU A 318 6.72 10.51 2.98
C LEU A 318 8.21 10.39 2.62
N ASP A 319 9.08 11.01 3.40
CA ASP A 319 10.53 10.87 3.24
C ASP A 319 11.27 10.75 4.59
N GLU A 320 12.54 10.39 4.54
CA GLU A 320 13.35 10.12 5.73
C GLU A 320 13.52 11.35 6.65
N THR A 321 13.33 12.57 6.15
CA THR A 321 13.49 13.78 6.93
C THR A 321 12.33 14.04 7.91
N ASP A 322 11.18 13.39 7.71
CA ASP A 322 9.93 13.63 8.45
C ASP A 322 9.96 13.17 9.93
N ALA A 323 10.87 12.25 10.29
CA ALA A 323 11.02 11.75 11.66
C ALA A 323 12.47 11.34 11.98
N HIS A 324 12.78 11.11 13.26
CA HIS A 324 14.10 10.57 13.64
C HIS A 324 14.35 9.19 13.04
N PHE A 325 13.29 8.42 12.81
CA PHE A 325 13.33 7.17 12.09
C PHE A 325 12.08 7.00 11.23
N VAL A 326 12.27 6.58 9.98
CA VAL A 326 11.18 6.36 9.02
C VAL A 326 11.40 4.98 8.41
N ASP A 327 10.47 4.06 8.62
CA ASP A 327 10.51 2.75 7.99
C ASP A 327 9.28 2.51 7.12
N VAL A 328 9.50 2.00 5.91
CA VAL A 328 8.44 1.86 4.90
C VAL A 328 8.35 0.41 4.46
N ILE A 329 7.14 -0.12 4.39
CA ILE A 329 6.87 -1.48 3.94
C ILE A 329 6.07 -1.41 2.64
N HIS A 330 6.63 -2.00 1.59
CA HIS A 330 6.12 -2.01 0.23
C HIS A 330 5.54 -3.39 -0.09
N THR A 331 4.26 -3.44 -0.46
CA THR A 331 3.57 -4.67 -0.88
C THR A 331 2.81 -4.55 -2.21
N GLY A 332 2.39 -3.34 -2.60
CA GLY A 332 1.73 -3.02 -3.86
C GLY A 332 2.47 -1.97 -4.71
N ALA A 333 3.79 -1.87 -4.54
CA ALA A 333 4.62 -0.83 -5.12
C ALA A 333 4.62 -0.85 -6.65
N GLY A 334 4.53 0.35 -7.26
CA GLY A 334 4.47 0.54 -8.71
C GLY A 334 3.08 0.36 -9.31
N ILE A 335 2.07 0.05 -8.48
CA ILE A 335 0.68 -0.15 -8.94
C ILE A 335 -0.28 0.73 -8.15
N LEU A 336 -0.49 0.45 -6.86
CA LEU A 336 -1.25 1.31 -5.95
C LEU A 336 -0.35 1.95 -4.89
N GLY A 337 0.77 1.28 -4.55
CA GLY A 337 1.87 1.78 -3.74
C GLY A 337 2.93 2.53 -4.56
N GLN A 338 3.62 3.46 -3.92
CA GLN A 338 4.70 4.23 -4.51
C GLN A 338 5.97 3.38 -4.71
N TRP A 339 6.73 3.66 -5.77
CA TRP A 339 8.04 3.07 -6.00
C TRP A 339 9.18 3.95 -5.47
N GLY A 340 10.31 3.31 -5.15
CA GLY A 340 11.53 3.95 -4.66
C GLY A 340 11.59 4.01 -3.14
N PRO A 341 12.78 4.22 -2.56
CA PRO A 341 12.92 4.36 -1.13
C PRO A 341 12.27 5.66 -0.66
N ASN A 342 11.54 5.58 0.44
CA ASN A 342 10.80 6.68 1.07
C ASN A 342 11.15 6.82 2.57
N GLY A 343 12.03 5.99 3.10
CA GLY A 343 12.42 6.05 4.49
C GLY A 343 13.92 5.88 4.70
N HIS A 344 14.27 5.84 5.97
CA HIS A 344 15.57 5.38 6.42
C HIS A 344 15.76 3.88 6.11
N ALA A 345 14.71 3.08 6.31
CA ALA A 345 14.68 1.65 5.99
C ALA A 345 13.45 1.30 5.15
N ASP A 346 13.67 0.71 3.97
CA ASP A 346 12.61 0.33 3.04
C ASP A 346 12.56 -1.20 2.86
N PHE A 347 11.41 -1.81 3.14
CA PHE A 347 11.20 -3.25 3.09
C PHE A 347 10.29 -3.62 1.92
N TYR A 348 10.82 -4.36 0.95
CA TYR A 348 10.08 -4.85 -0.22
C TYR A 348 9.68 -6.31 -0.02
N VAL A 349 8.44 -6.51 0.46
CA VAL A 349 7.92 -7.85 0.78
C VAL A 349 7.59 -8.60 -0.50
N ASN A 350 8.15 -9.80 -0.65
CA ASN A 350 8.02 -10.64 -1.85
C ASN A 350 8.41 -9.91 -3.14
N GLY A 351 9.37 -8.99 -3.07
CA GLY A 351 9.78 -8.14 -4.20
C GLY A 351 8.99 -6.83 -4.34
N GLY A 352 7.97 -6.62 -3.50
CA GLY A 352 7.33 -5.31 -3.29
C GLY A 352 6.05 -5.04 -4.06
N SER A 353 5.74 -5.77 -5.14
CA SER A 353 4.57 -5.50 -5.99
C SER A 353 3.49 -6.58 -6.00
N SER A 354 3.86 -7.84 -5.75
CA SER A 354 2.93 -8.97 -5.86
C SER A 354 3.06 -9.90 -4.66
N GLN A 355 1.94 -10.16 -4.01
CA GLN A 355 1.91 -10.85 -2.74
C GLN A 355 1.32 -12.26 -2.87
N PRO A 356 1.97 -13.26 -2.26
CA PRO A 356 1.43 -14.62 -2.21
C PRO A 356 0.00 -14.65 -1.64
N GLY A 357 -0.90 -15.36 -2.35
CA GLY A 357 -2.30 -15.48 -1.98
C GLY A 357 -3.21 -14.32 -2.40
N CYS A 358 -2.72 -13.37 -3.22
CA CYS A 358 -3.53 -12.28 -3.78
C CYS A 358 -3.98 -12.49 -5.22
N ALA A 359 -3.46 -13.50 -5.94
CA ALA A 359 -3.87 -13.80 -7.30
C ALA A 359 -5.36 -14.17 -7.36
N THR A 360 -6.15 -13.36 -8.08
CA THR A 360 -7.57 -13.60 -8.33
C THR A 360 -7.92 -13.43 -9.81
N ALA A 361 -9.11 -13.87 -10.23
CA ALA A 361 -9.58 -13.67 -11.60
C ALA A 361 -9.81 -12.18 -11.95
N SER A 362 -9.92 -11.29 -10.96
CA SER A 362 -10.11 -9.87 -11.14
C SER A 362 -8.79 -9.12 -10.92
N LEU A 363 -8.32 -8.38 -11.93
CA LEU A 363 -7.12 -7.56 -11.80
C LEU A 363 -7.30 -6.54 -10.66
N LEU A 364 -8.43 -5.83 -10.62
CA LEU A 364 -8.71 -4.83 -9.57
C LEU A 364 -8.68 -5.43 -8.16
N GLN A 365 -9.21 -6.66 -8.00
CA GLN A 365 -9.19 -7.34 -6.72
C GLN A 365 -7.79 -7.80 -6.33
N THR A 366 -6.99 -8.23 -7.31
CA THR A 366 -5.58 -8.59 -7.11
C THR A 366 -4.77 -7.38 -6.63
N LEU A 367 -4.87 -6.25 -7.34
CA LEU A 367 -4.15 -5.02 -7.00
C LEU A 367 -4.55 -4.49 -5.61
N SER A 368 -5.85 -4.51 -5.31
CA SER A 368 -6.36 -4.15 -3.98
C SER A 368 -5.85 -5.10 -2.89
N CYS A 369 -5.75 -6.40 -3.16
CA CYS A 369 -5.18 -7.36 -2.23
C CYS A 369 -3.69 -7.09 -1.99
N ASP A 370 -2.89 -6.88 -3.04
CA ASP A 370 -1.46 -6.60 -2.92
C ASP A 370 -1.20 -5.35 -2.07
N HIS A 371 -1.97 -4.28 -2.30
CA HIS A 371 -1.91 -3.03 -1.53
C HIS A 371 -2.33 -3.20 -0.07
N THR A 372 -3.37 -3.99 0.20
CA THR A 372 -3.89 -4.20 1.56
C THR A 372 -3.05 -5.19 2.39
N LYS A 373 -2.25 -6.05 1.74
CA LYS A 373 -1.48 -7.13 2.40
C LYS A 373 -0.42 -6.63 3.38
N VAL A 374 0.07 -5.40 3.23
CA VAL A 374 0.97 -4.78 4.22
C VAL A 374 0.39 -4.80 5.63
N THR A 375 -0.94 -4.67 5.75
CA THR A 375 -1.61 -4.55 7.04
C THR A 375 -1.52 -5.84 7.87
N PRO A 376 -1.90 -7.04 7.37
CA PRO A 376 -1.72 -8.27 8.14
C PRO A 376 -0.24 -8.62 8.39
N TYR A 377 0.70 -8.25 7.52
CA TYR A 377 2.13 -8.45 7.78
C TYR A 377 2.62 -7.63 8.97
N TYR A 378 2.29 -6.33 9.00
CA TYR A 378 2.66 -5.48 10.14
C TYR A 378 1.95 -5.93 11.43
N ILE A 379 0.67 -6.28 11.37
CA ILE A 379 -0.09 -6.80 12.52
C ILE A 379 0.56 -8.07 13.08
N GLU A 380 0.96 -9.01 12.21
CA GLU A 380 1.67 -10.21 12.65
C GLU A 380 3.07 -9.86 13.20
N SER A 381 3.76 -8.85 12.67
CA SER A 381 5.08 -8.42 13.17
C SER A 381 5.05 -7.99 14.63
N ILE A 382 3.92 -7.47 15.13
CA ILE A 382 3.75 -7.04 16.53
C ILE A 382 3.76 -8.25 17.48
N THR A 383 3.26 -9.40 17.03
CA THR A 383 2.89 -10.54 17.89
C THR A 383 3.65 -11.84 17.58
N THR A 384 4.35 -11.89 16.46
CA THR A 384 5.09 -13.07 16.02
C THR A 384 6.27 -13.38 16.95
N LYS A 385 6.54 -14.67 17.15
CA LYS A 385 7.72 -15.16 17.88
C LYS A 385 8.89 -15.50 16.96
N VAL A 386 8.63 -15.63 15.66
CA VAL A 386 9.65 -16.00 14.67
C VAL A 386 10.18 -14.80 13.88
N GLY A 387 9.35 -13.77 13.68
CA GLY A 387 9.77 -12.53 13.02
C GLY A 387 9.76 -12.57 11.50
N PHE A 388 9.70 -11.37 10.91
CA PHE A 388 9.85 -11.12 9.47
C PHE A 388 11.28 -10.64 9.21
N TRP A 389 12.19 -11.55 8.89
CA TRP A 389 13.60 -11.20 8.72
C TRP A 389 13.91 -10.83 7.27
N ALA A 390 14.44 -9.62 7.08
CA ALA A 390 14.72 -9.06 5.78
C ALA A 390 16.22 -8.92 5.55
N ALA A 391 16.65 -9.35 4.36
CA ALA A 391 18.03 -9.30 3.90
C ALA A 391 18.30 -7.92 3.29
N PRO A 392 19.39 -7.22 3.68
CA PRO A 392 19.85 -6.07 2.93
C PRO A 392 20.20 -6.49 1.51
N CYS A 393 19.75 -5.73 0.51
CA CYS A 393 20.13 -6.00 -0.87
C CYS A 393 20.11 -4.74 -1.73
N ALA A 394 21.03 -4.68 -2.69
CA ALA A 394 21.25 -3.50 -3.52
C ALA A 394 20.03 -3.12 -4.38
N ASN A 395 19.27 -4.10 -4.87
CA ASN A 395 18.11 -3.87 -5.74
C ASN A 395 17.26 -5.13 -5.91
N LEU A 396 16.08 -4.95 -6.49
CA LEU A 396 15.10 -6.01 -6.75
C LEU A 396 15.67 -7.10 -7.67
N PHE A 397 16.45 -6.74 -8.69
CA PHE A 397 17.02 -7.72 -9.62
C PHE A 397 17.92 -8.72 -8.89
N SER A 398 18.80 -8.22 -8.01
CA SER A 398 19.70 -9.03 -7.19
C SER A 398 18.93 -9.95 -6.23
N TYR A 399 17.80 -9.48 -5.71
CA TYR A 399 16.89 -10.29 -4.89
C TYR A 399 16.23 -11.43 -5.68
N LEU A 400 15.66 -11.12 -6.85
CA LEU A 400 14.92 -12.11 -7.64
C LEU A 400 15.80 -13.26 -8.16
N ILE A 401 17.06 -12.99 -8.47
CA ILE A 401 18.03 -14.02 -8.91
C ILE A 401 18.78 -14.70 -7.75
N GLY A 402 18.47 -14.34 -6.50
CA GLY A 402 19.05 -14.98 -5.32
C GLY A 402 20.51 -14.60 -5.05
N TRP A 403 20.96 -13.43 -5.47
CA TRP A 403 22.33 -12.94 -5.24
C TRP A 403 22.51 -12.22 -3.90
N CYS A 404 21.43 -11.91 -3.18
CA CYS A 404 21.51 -11.41 -1.82
C CYS A 404 21.82 -12.57 -0.86
N ASN A 405 23.05 -12.64 -0.35
CA ASN A 405 23.45 -13.66 0.62
C ASN A 405 24.16 -13.04 1.85
N PRO A 406 23.46 -12.19 2.61
CA PRO A 406 24.01 -11.58 3.82
C PRO A 406 24.32 -12.65 4.90
N SER A 407 25.16 -12.30 5.87
CA SER A 407 25.33 -13.09 7.09
C SER A 407 24.10 -12.96 8.00
N GLU A 408 23.95 -13.87 8.98
CA GLU A 408 22.76 -13.91 9.84
C GLU A 408 22.59 -12.61 10.67
N ASP A 409 23.69 -11.97 11.06
CA ASP A 409 23.73 -10.72 11.82
C ASP A 409 23.35 -9.48 11.00
N GLU A 410 23.33 -9.59 9.67
CA GLU A 410 22.91 -8.51 8.78
C GLU A 410 21.40 -8.48 8.53
N TYR A 411 20.65 -9.52 8.94
CA TYR A 411 19.20 -9.54 8.78
C TYR A 411 18.53 -8.56 9.75
N VAL A 412 17.58 -7.80 9.22
CA VAL A 412 16.81 -6.81 9.99
C VAL A 412 15.36 -7.29 10.13
N PRO A 413 14.78 -7.29 11.35
CA PRO A 413 13.37 -7.58 11.50
C PRO A 413 12.53 -6.44 10.92
N MET A 414 11.63 -6.76 10.01
CA MET A 414 10.63 -5.85 9.47
C MET A 414 9.43 -5.76 10.43
N GLY A 415 8.95 -4.53 10.67
CA GLY A 415 7.69 -4.26 11.34
C GLY A 415 7.86 -3.52 12.67
N GLU A 416 7.10 -3.87 13.71
CA GLU A 416 7.17 -3.15 15.00
C GLU A 416 8.58 -3.14 15.59
N ASP A 417 9.31 -4.25 15.49
CA ASP A 417 10.63 -4.44 16.09
C ASP A 417 11.81 -3.98 15.22
N THR A 418 11.55 -3.26 14.11
CA THR A 418 12.62 -2.67 13.29
C THR A 418 13.54 -1.78 14.15
N PRO A 419 14.86 -2.04 14.19
CA PRO A 419 15.80 -1.19 14.92
C PRO A 419 15.81 0.23 14.34
N HIS A 420 15.80 1.25 15.20
CA HIS A 420 15.84 2.65 14.76
C HIS A 420 17.15 3.04 14.04
N THR A 421 18.17 2.18 14.10
CA THR A 421 19.44 2.30 13.38
C THR A 421 19.41 1.65 12.00
N ALA A 422 18.36 0.91 11.63
CA ALA A 422 18.28 0.26 10.33
C ALA A 422 18.32 1.28 9.20
N ARG A 423 19.19 1.07 8.21
CA ARG A 423 19.33 1.95 7.04
C ARG A 423 19.45 1.14 5.77
N GLY A 424 18.76 1.57 4.72
CA GLY A 424 18.88 1.00 3.38
C GLY A 424 17.67 0.19 2.91
N ILE A 425 17.89 -0.64 1.90
CA ILE A 425 16.86 -1.40 1.19
C ILE A 425 16.93 -2.87 1.60
N PHE A 426 15.79 -3.42 2.00
CA PHE A 426 15.66 -4.77 2.51
C PHE A 426 14.60 -5.55 1.74
N TYR A 427 14.84 -6.84 1.56
CA TYR A 427 13.91 -7.77 0.91
C TYR A 427 13.66 -8.99 1.78
N LEU A 428 12.43 -9.52 1.71
CA LEU A 428 12.03 -10.71 2.43
C LEU A 428 10.92 -11.45 1.70
N SER A 429 10.77 -12.74 1.99
CA SER A 429 9.66 -13.55 1.52
C SER A 429 8.71 -13.91 2.68
N THR A 430 7.42 -14.07 2.38
CA THR A 430 6.40 -14.50 3.35
C THR A 430 5.66 -15.74 2.85
N ASN A 431 4.89 -16.38 3.73
CA ASN A 431 3.91 -17.38 3.32
C ASN A 431 2.69 -16.70 2.65
N ALA A 432 1.87 -17.45 1.91
CA ALA A 432 0.62 -16.96 1.31
C ALA A 432 -0.52 -16.77 2.33
N HIS A 433 -0.47 -17.54 3.42
CA HIS A 433 -1.47 -17.59 4.49
C HIS A 433 -0.79 -17.50 5.86
N LYS A 434 -1.57 -17.20 6.90
CA LYS A 434 -1.08 -17.11 8.29
C LYS A 434 -0.57 -18.48 8.78
N PRO A 435 0.51 -18.53 9.57
CA PRO A 435 1.41 -17.41 9.88
C PRO A 435 2.21 -16.99 8.64
N TYR A 436 2.24 -15.69 8.35
CA TYR A 436 2.96 -15.14 7.20
C TYR A 436 4.47 -15.11 7.44
N ALA A 437 4.89 -14.87 8.68
CA ALA A 437 6.28 -14.80 9.09
C ALA A 437 6.97 -16.16 8.92
N ARG A 438 8.19 -16.15 8.38
CA ARG A 438 8.97 -17.36 8.08
C ARG A 438 10.14 -17.59 9.04
N GLY A 439 10.45 -16.62 9.90
CA GLY A 439 11.66 -16.66 10.72
C GLY A 439 12.95 -16.34 9.95
N LEU A 440 14.08 -16.42 10.64
CA LEU A 440 15.40 -16.27 10.03
C LEU A 440 15.60 -17.31 8.92
N PRO A 441 16.05 -16.91 7.71
CA PRO A 441 16.35 -17.87 6.67
C PRO A 441 17.48 -18.83 7.09
N VAL A 442 17.16 -20.12 7.25
CA VAL A 442 18.16 -21.14 7.59
C VAL A 442 19.03 -21.42 6.36
N ARG A 443 20.34 -21.15 6.44
CA ARG A 443 21.29 -21.65 5.45
C ARG A 443 21.31 -23.17 5.49
N LYS A 444 20.74 -23.83 4.48
CA LYS A 444 20.97 -25.27 4.29
C LYS A 444 22.46 -25.46 4.01
N GLN A 445 23.20 -26.06 4.95
CA GLN A 445 24.55 -26.51 4.65
C GLN A 445 24.49 -27.46 3.44
N PRO A 446 25.44 -27.36 2.48
CA PRO A 446 25.53 -28.35 1.42
C PRO A 446 25.65 -29.72 2.08
N GLN A 447 24.71 -30.63 1.80
CA GLN A 447 24.87 -32.02 2.19
C GLN A 447 26.13 -32.53 1.48
N THR A 448 27.23 -32.64 2.22
CA THR A 448 28.41 -33.36 1.76
C THR A 448 27.98 -34.81 1.62
N ASN A 449 27.61 -35.24 0.41
CA ASN A 449 27.46 -36.65 0.11
C ASN A 449 28.81 -37.32 0.41
N PRO A 450 28.88 -38.28 1.37
CA PRO A 450 30.10 -39.04 1.57
C PRO A 450 30.40 -39.74 0.25
N LYS A 451 31.61 -39.53 -0.28
CA LYS A 451 32.11 -40.17 -1.49
C LYS A 451 31.75 -41.65 -1.47
N ARG A 452 30.98 -42.12 -2.46
CA ARG A 452 30.82 -43.55 -2.74
C ARG A 452 32.22 -44.10 -2.98
N SER A 453 32.67 -44.91 -2.02
CA SER A 453 33.87 -45.73 -2.11
C SER A 453 33.81 -46.57 -3.38
N SER A 454 34.82 -46.42 -4.24
CA SER A 454 35.07 -47.34 -5.34
C SER A 454 35.56 -48.66 -4.75
N TYR A 455 34.68 -49.65 -4.65
CA TYR A 455 35.12 -51.04 -4.56
C TYR A 455 34.75 -51.79 -5.83
N ARG A 456 35.80 -52.13 -6.58
CA ARG A 456 35.85 -53.22 -7.55
C ARG A 456 35.19 -54.46 -6.97
N GLN A 457 34.46 -55.19 -7.79
CA GLN A 457 34.50 -56.65 -7.80
C GLN A 457 34.35 -57.15 -9.25
N TYR A 458 35.04 -58.27 -9.45
CA TYR A 458 35.50 -58.92 -10.67
C TYR A 458 34.45 -59.22 -11.73
#